data_AF-A0AAW6M8Q7-F1
#
_entry.id   AF-A0AAW6M8Q7-F1
#
_cell.length_a   1.000
_cell.length_b   1.000
_cell.length_c   1.000
_cell.angle_alpha   90.00
_cell.angle_beta   90.00
_cell.angle_gamma   90.00
#
_symmetry.space_group_name_H-M   'P 1'
#
loop_
_entity.id
_entity.type
_entity.pdbx_description
1 polymer ?
#
loop_
_entity_poly.entity_id
_entity_poly.type
_entity_poly.pdbx_seq_one_letter_code
_entity_poly.pdbx_strand_id
1 'polypeptide(L)'
;MMEHEFQIIMPELDVSGNKRLEKIKQKLIKKMSFNSSKDLTTLRDLFYWIYIYNYSEKFTQLYPLGLSLEFNGNRNLWTPCELILSLIYYASCQMANQENYAKLALDKIFATGKDMAVIKERCDGLFLINRERNVQLALEADNHVDLRDALYLELMELVAVYSFGGSEKYSLNRIKKRVDEIKRQLQTM
;
A
#
# COMPACT_ATOMS: atom_id res chain seq x y z
N MET A 1 -19.27 3.78 9.21
CA MET A 1 -19.08 3.42 7.79
C MET A 1 -17.95 2.40 7.64
N MET A 2 -16.72 2.71 8.07
CA MET A 2 -15.57 1.79 8.00
C MET A 2 -15.73 0.45 8.71
N GLU A 3 -16.24 0.45 9.95
CA GLU A 3 -16.50 -0.80 10.70
C GLU A 3 -17.53 -1.68 10.01
N HIS A 4 -18.54 -1.07 9.38
CA HIS A 4 -19.56 -1.77 8.62
C HIS A 4 -18.96 -2.44 7.37
N GLU A 5 -18.16 -1.71 6.57
CA GLU A 5 -17.46 -2.29 5.42
C GLU A 5 -16.55 -3.45 5.84
N PHE A 6 -15.86 -3.33 6.98
CA PHE A 6 -15.00 -4.38 7.50
C PHE A 6 -15.79 -5.64 7.88
N GLN A 7 -16.94 -5.48 8.55
CA GLN A 7 -17.80 -6.60 8.97
C GLN A 7 -18.40 -7.34 7.78
N ILE A 8 -18.61 -6.68 6.65
CA ILE A 8 -19.10 -7.31 5.41
C ILE A 8 -17.95 -8.00 4.67
N ILE A 9 -16.86 -7.28 4.39
CA ILE A 9 -15.82 -7.75 3.49
C ILE A 9 -14.94 -8.83 4.12
N MET A 10 -14.57 -8.68 5.40
CA MET A 10 -13.60 -9.61 6.01
C MET A 10 -14.08 -11.06 6.05
N PRO A 11 -15.32 -11.39 6.42
CA PRO A 11 -15.81 -12.76 6.34
C PRO A 11 -15.69 -13.35 4.93
N GLU A 12 -16.09 -12.59 3.91
CA GLU A 12 -16.18 -13.04 2.51
C GLU A 12 -14.84 -13.08 1.77
N LEU A 13 -13.81 -12.40 2.27
CA LEU A 13 -12.50 -12.31 1.63
C LEU A 13 -11.77 -13.66 1.67
N ASP A 14 -11.97 -14.52 0.67
CA ASP A 14 -11.28 -15.80 0.58
C ASP A 14 -9.81 -15.62 0.19
N VAL A 15 -8.93 -16.00 1.11
CA VAL A 15 -7.47 -16.00 0.96
C VAL A 15 -6.88 -17.38 1.27
N SER A 16 -7.73 -18.42 1.19
CA SER A 16 -7.34 -19.79 1.48
C SER A 16 -6.18 -20.24 0.60
N GLY A 17 -5.28 -21.03 1.19
CA GLY A 17 -4.08 -21.51 0.51
C GLY A 17 -2.90 -20.53 0.57
N ASN A 18 -3.10 -19.30 1.07
CA ASN A 18 -2.01 -18.35 1.33
C ASN A 18 -1.82 -18.11 2.83
N LYS A 19 -0.90 -18.86 3.44
CA LYS A 19 -0.63 -18.82 4.89
C LYS A 19 -0.30 -17.41 5.42
N ARG A 20 0.31 -16.52 4.60
CA ARG A 20 0.62 -15.15 5.02
C ARG A 20 -0.66 -14.34 5.13
N LEU A 21 -1.50 -14.37 4.10
CA LEU A 21 -2.78 -13.66 4.08
C LEU A 21 -3.74 -14.19 5.14
N GLU A 22 -3.84 -15.50 5.31
CA GLU A 22 -4.66 -16.12 6.36
C GLU A 22 -4.27 -15.61 7.76
N LYS A 23 -2.97 -15.56 8.07
CA LYS A 23 -2.47 -15.02 9.36
C LYS A 23 -2.81 -13.55 9.54
N ILE A 24 -2.67 -12.73 8.49
CA ILE A 24 -3.00 -11.30 8.54
C ILE A 24 -4.51 -11.12 8.75
N LYS A 25 -5.34 -11.80 7.95
CA LYS A 25 -6.81 -11.79 8.06
C LYS A 25 -7.26 -12.19 9.45
N GLN A 26 -6.73 -13.27 10.01
CA GLN A 26 -7.06 -13.71 11.37
C GLN A 26 -6.68 -12.69 12.45
N LYS A 27 -5.54 -11.99 12.30
CA LYS A 27 -5.16 -10.92 13.24
C LYS A 27 -6.14 -9.76 13.20
N LEU A 28 -6.57 -9.37 12.00
CA LEU A 28 -7.54 -8.29 11.81
C LEU A 28 -8.89 -8.63 12.44
N ILE A 29 -9.45 -9.81 12.13
CA ILE A 29 -10.74 -10.24 12.68
C ILE A 29 -10.74 -10.25 14.22
N LYS A 30 -9.61 -10.60 14.84
CA LYS A 30 -9.52 -10.72 16.31
C LYS A 30 -9.36 -9.38 17.04
N LYS A 31 -8.75 -8.36 16.41
CA LYS A 31 -8.22 -7.20 17.15
C LYS A 31 -8.47 -5.84 16.49
N MET A 32 -9.09 -5.76 15.32
CA MET A 32 -9.23 -4.49 14.59
C MET A 32 -10.04 -3.47 15.39
N SER A 33 -9.40 -2.36 15.77
CA SER A 33 -10.05 -1.24 16.47
C SER A 33 -10.12 0.07 15.67
N PHE A 34 -9.44 0.14 14.52
CA PHE A 34 -9.25 1.33 13.67
C PHE A 34 -8.62 2.56 14.35
N ASN A 35 -8.43 2.54 15.67
CA ASN A 35 -7.85 3.61 16.48
C ASN A 35 -6.39 3.30 16.88
N SER A 36 -5.83 2.22 16.36
CA SER A 36 -4.48 1.74 16.63
C SER A 36 -3.66 1.77 15.35
N SER A 37 -2.50 2.44 15.39
CA SER A 37 -1.57 2.48 14.25
C SER A 37 -1.11 1.06 13.87
N LYS A 38 -0.98 0.16 14.85
CA LYS A 38 -0.62 -1.25 14.63
C LYS A 38 -1.71 -2.00 13.86
N ASP A 39 -2.98 -1.74 14.18
CA ASP A 39 -4.11 -2.39 13.52
C ASP A 39 -4.22 -1.90 12.07
N LEU A 40 -4.11 -0.58 11.86
CA LEU A 40 -4.10 0.03 10.53
C LEU A 40 -2.89 -0.40 9.68
N THR A 41 -1.72 -0.59 10.31
CA THR A 41 -0.54 -1.20 9.68
C THR A 41 -0.83 -2.63 9.23
N THR A 42 -1.51 -3.42 10.07
CA THR A 42 -1.90 -4.79 9.71
C THR A 42 -2.92 -4.81 8.56
N LEU A 43 -3.85 -3.83 8.53
CA LEU A 43 -4.80 -3.70 7.44
C LEU A 43 -4.09 -3.34 6.13
N ARG A 44 -3.15 -2.39 6.18
CA ARG A 44 -2.30 -2.04 5.05
C ARG A 44 -1.56 -3.28 4.53
N ASP A 45 -1.01 -4.09 5.43
CA ASP A 45 -0.31 -5.32 5.03
C ASP A 45 -1.22 -6.29 4.29
N LEU A 46 -2.50 -6.40 4.68
CA LEU A 46 -3.47 -7.21 3.92
C LEU A 46 -3.62 -6.71 2.47
N PHE A 47 -3.83 -5.40 2.29
CA PHE A 47 -3.97 -4.78 0.97
C PHE A 47 -2.75 -5.04 0.09
N TYR A 48 -1.56 -4.75 0.61
CA TYR A 48 -0.32 -4.89 -0.16
C TYR A 48 -0.01 -6.34 -0.48
N TRP A 49 -0.18 -7.29 0.45
CA TRP A 49 0.10 -8.70 0.15
C TRP A 49 -0.91 -9.29 -0.83
N ILE A 50 -2.19 -8.92 -0.78
CA ILE A 50 -3.19 -9.32 -1.78
C ILE A 50 -2.80 -8.79 -3.16
N TYR A 51 -2.39 -7.51 -3.23
CA TYR A 51 -1.90 -6.92 -4.46
C TYR A 51 -0.65 -7.67 -4.96
N ILE A 52 0.34 -7.91 -4.09
CA ILE A 52 1.60 -8.59 -4.42
C ILE A 52 1.33 -10.00 -4.95
N TYR A 53 0.45 -10.77 -4.35
CA TYR A 53 0.13 -12.14 -4.80
C TYR A 53 -0.80 -12.22 -6.01
N ASN A 54 -1.09 -11.10 -6.70
CA ASN A 54 -1.95 -11.05 -7.89
C ASN A 54 -3.40 -11.53 -7.65
N TYR A 55 -3.93 -11.34 -6.44
CA TYR A 55 -5.33 -11.69 -6.14
C TYR A 55 -6.27 -10.54 -6.55
N SER A 56 -6.30 -10.20 -7.85
CA SER A 56 -6.90 -8.96 -8.37
C SER A 56 -8.37 -8.77 -7.98
N GLU A 57 -9.22 -9.80 -8.11
CA GLU A 57 -10.64 -9.70 -7.71
C GLU A 57 -10.79 -9.40 -6.22
N LYS A 58 -9.97 -10.05 -5.39
CA LYS A 58 -9.97 -9.92 -3.93
C LYS A 58 -9.42 -8.56 -3.53
N PHE A 59 -8.46 -8.03 -4.30
CA PHE A 59 -7.97 -6.67 -4.14
C PHE A 59 -9.07 -5.64 -4.39
N THR A 60 -9.83 -5.78 -5.48
CA THR A 60 -10.96 -4.88 -5.77
C THR A 60 -12.09 -5.03 -4.74
N GLN A 61 -12.34 -6.23 -4.22
CA GLN A 61 -13.30 -6.44 -3.11
C GLN A 61 -12.96 -5.61 -1.86
N LEU A 62 -11.68 -5.28 -1.63
CA LEU A 62 -11.25 -4.45 -0.51
C LEU A 62 -11.47 -2.94 -0.71
N TYR A 63 -11.78 -2.48 -1.92
CA TYR A 63 -11.86 -1.04 -2.22
C TYR A 63 -12.86 -0.29 -1.34
N PRO A 64 -14.10 -0.77 -1.10
CA PRO A 64 -15.04 -0.07 -0.24
C PRO A 64 -14.49 0.16 1.18
N LEU A 65 -13.83 -0.85 1.76
CA LEU A 65 -13.17 -0.71 3.06
C LEU A 65 -12.04 0.33 3.02
N GLY A 66 -11.16 0.27 2.02
CA GLY A 66 -10.05 1.22 1.92
C GLY A 66 -10.51 2.66 1.68
N LEU A 67 -11.56 2.84 0.88
CA LEU A 67 -12.14 4.15 0.59
C LEU A 67 -12.99 4.68 1.75
N SER A 68 -13.49 3.82 2.64
CA SER A 68 -14.17 4.26 3.87
C SER A 68 -13.24 4.82 4.95
N LEU A 69 -11.91 4.76 4.73
CA LEU A 69 -10.90 5.35 5.61
C LEU A 69 -11.01 6.88 5.62
N GLU A 70 -11.03 7.47 6.82
CA GLU A 70 -11.16 8.92 7.02
C GLU A 70 -10.02 9.47 7.87
N PHE A 71 -9.58 10.69 7.53
CA PHE A 71 -8.59 11.39 8.31
C PHE A 71 -9.24 12.00 9.56
N ASN A 72 -8.71 11.65 10.73
CA ASN A 72 -9.22 12.11 12.04
C ASN A 72 -8.32 13.15 12.72
N GLY A 73 -7.37 13.74 12.00
CA GLY A 73 -6.37 14.68 12.55
C GLY A 73 -5.08 14.02 13.05
N ASN A 74 -5.04 12.69 13.22
CA ASN A 74 -3.86 11.99 13.72
C ASN A 74 -3.01 11.40 12.57
N ARG A 75 -1.85 12.02 12.30
CA ARG A 75 -0.94 11.59 11.21
C ARG A 75 -0.33 10.19 11.42
N ASN A 76 -0.17 9.75 12.67
CA ASN A 76 0.37 8.41 12.98
C ASN A 76 -0.64 7.30 12.66
N LEU A 77 -1.94 7.60 12.80
CA LEU A 77 -3.01 6.72 12.35
C LEU A 77 -3.22 6.84 10.84
N TRP A 78 -3.04 8.03 10.28
CA TRP A 78 -3.25 8.27 8.85
C TRP A 78 -2.21 7.61 7.95
N THR A 79 -0.95 7.51 8.38
CA THR A 79 0.14 7.02 7.51
C THR A 79 -0.16 5.64 6.88
N PRO A 80 -0.61 4.60 7.61
CA PRO A 80 -1.03 3.36 6.98
C PRO A 80 -2.24 3.50 6.04
N CYS A 81 -3.22 4.35 6.37
CA CYS A 81 -4.39 4.60 5.54
C CYS A 81 -4.03 5.26 4.21
N GLU A 82 -3.13 6.25 4.24
CA GLU A 82 -2.60 6.90 3.04
C GLU A 82 -1.91 5.90 2.12
N LEU A 83 -1.15 4.95 2.67
CA LEU A 83 -0.50 3.91 1.87
C LEU A 83 -1.51 2.94 1.24
N ILE A 84 -2.63 2.65 1.91
CA ILE A 84 -3.74 1.88 1.33
C ILE A 84 -4.36 2.65 0.17
N LEU A 85 -4.70 3.93 0.37
CA LEU A 85 -5.29 4.78 -0.67
C LEU A 85 -4.34 4.96 -1.87
N SER A 86 -3.04 5.11 -1.60
CA SER A 86 -2.01 5.18 -2.65
C SER A 86 -1.99 3.92 -3.50
N LEU A 87 -2.15 2.75 -2.89
CA LEU A 87 -2.21 1.48 -3.61
C LEU A 87 -3.49 1.32 -4.42
N ILE A 88 -4.65 1.70 -3.86
CA ILE A 88 -5.92 1.72 -4.59
C ILE A 88 -5.82 2.63 -5.82
N TYR A 89 -5.28 3.85 -5.65
CA TYR A 89 -5.03 4.77 -6.75
C TYR A 89 -4.14 4.13 -7.82
N TYR A 90 -2.96 3.64 -7.41
CA TYR A 90 -1.96 3.06 -8.31
C TYR A 90 -2.51 1.88 -9.11
N ALA A 91 -3.25 0.98 -8.48
CA ALA A 91 -3.85 -0.17 -9.15
C ALA A 91 -5.01 0.24 -10.07
N SER A 92 -5.87 1.15 -9.62
CA SER A 92 -7.00 1.65 -10.41
C SER A 92 -6.54 2.36 -11.69
N CYS A 93 -5.42 3.09 -11.65
CA CYS A 93 -4.81 3.71 -12.83
C CYS A 93 -4.27 2.70 -13.87
N GLN A 94 -4.24 1.41 -13.55
CA GLN A 94 -3.77 0.35 -14.44
C GLN A 94 -4.89 -0.52 -14.98
N MET A 95 -6.11 -0.34 -14.49
CA MET A 95 -7.27 -1.16 -14.84
C MET A 95 -8.28 -0.30 -15.60
N ALA A 96 -8.84 -0.84 -16.69
CA ALA A 96 -9.92 -0.17 -17.41
C ALA A 96 -11.18 -0.06 -16.51
N ASN A 97 -11.93 1.04 -16.63
CA ASN A 97 -13.19 1.28 -15.93
C ASN A 97 -13.07 1.40 -14.39
N GLN A 98 -11.88 1.78 -13.88
CA GLN A 98 -11.65 2.04 -12.45
C GLN A 98 -11.30 3.51 -12.14
N GLU A 99 -11.57 4.43 -13.09
CA GLU A 99 -11.23 5.85 -12.99
C GLU A 99 -11.88 6.52 -11.76
N ASN A 100 -13.10 6.10 -11.42
CA ASN A 100 -13.81 6.60 -10.24
C ASN A 100 -13.09 6.24 -8.93
N TYR A 101 -12.56 5.02 -8.81
CA TYR A 101 -11.81 4.60 -7.62
C TYR A 101 -10.47 5.33 -7.50
N ALA A 102 -9.78 5.53 -8.64
CA ALA A 102 -8.56 6.34 -8.67
C ALA A 102 -8.84 7.76 -8.16
N LYS A 103 -9.89 8.42 -8.68
CA LYS A 103 -10.26 9.77 -8.26
C LYS A 103 -10.59 9.85 -6.77
N LEU A 104 -11.44 8.95 -6.27
CA LEU A 104 -11.83 8.94 -4.85
C LEU A 104 -10.63 8.74 -3.91
N ALA A 105 -9.72 7.84 -4.26
CA ALA A 105 -8.51 7.61 -3.47
C ALA A 105 -7.60 8.85 -3.46
N LEU A 106 -7.41 9.47 -4.63
CA LEU A 106 -6.59 10.66 -4.77
C LEU A 106 -7.17 11.85 -3.98
N ASP A 107 -8.47 12.10 -4.13
CA ASP A 107 -9.18 13.18 -3.42
C ASP A 107 -8.97 13.04 -1.89
N LYS A 108 -9.04 11.82 -1.35
CA LYS A 108 -8.80 11.55 0.06
C LYS A 108 -7.34 11.76 0.50
N ILE A 109 -6.37 11.38 -0.33
CA ILE A 109 -4.95 11.62 -0.05
C ILE A 109 -4.68 13.13 0.10
N PHE A 110 -5.23 13.93 -0.81
CA PHE A 110 -5.01 15.38 -0.84
C PHE A 110 -5.91 16.19 0.10
N ALA A 111 -7.06 15.65 0.54
CA ALA A 111 -7.96 16.29 1.51
C ALA A 111 -7.29 16.60 2.85
N THR A 112 -6.14 15.98 3.16
CA THR A 112 -5.41 16.20 4.42
C THR A 112 -4.56 17.49 4.46
N GLY A 113 -4.59 18.31 3.40
CA GLY A 113 -3.89 19.61 3.37
C GLY A 113 -2.37 19.45 3.43
N LYS A 114 -1.81 18.52 2.66
CA LYS A 114 -0.37 18.31 2.58
C LYS A 114 0.32 19.53 1.99
N ASP A 115 1.46 19.89 2.58
CA ASP A 115 2.35 20.90 2.04
C ASP A 115 2.94 20.41 0.71
N MET A 116 2.82 21.24 -0.33
CA MET A 116 3.36 20.96 -1.66
C MET A 116 4.88 20.82 -1.66
N ALA A 117 5.59 21.51 -0.76
CA ALA A 117 7.03 21.35 -0.58
C ALA A 117 7.38 19.93 -0.09
N VAL A 118 6.63 19.43 0.90
CA VAL A 118 6.80 18.07 1.44
C VAL A 118 6.47 17.01 0.39
N ILE A 119 5.42 17.23 -0.40
CA ILE A 119 5.09 16.34 -1.53
C ILE A 119 6.24 16.31 -2.53
N LYS A 120 6.77 17.48 -2.90
CA LYS A 120 7.88 17.58 -3.84
C LYS A 120 9.13 16.84 -3.33
N GLU A 121 9.53 17.07 -2.08
CA GLU A 121 10.68 16.36 -1.48
C GLU A 121 10.50 14.84 -1.49
N ARG A 122 9.28 14.36 -1.18
CA ARG A 122 8.96 12.93 -1.25
C ARG A 122 9.07 12.39 -2.67
N CYS A 123 8.53 13.11 -3.66
CA CYS A 123 8.65 12.78 -5.07
C CYS A 123 10.10 12.78 -5.57
N ASP A 124 10.94 13.67 -5.06
CA ASP A 124 12.37 13.75 -5.38
C ASP A 124 13.22 12.68 -4.65
N GLY A 125 12.56 11.88 -3.80
CA GLY A 125 13.10 10.65 -3.23
C GLY A 125 13.54 10.74 -1.78
N LEU A 126 13.01 11.67 -1.00
CA LEU A 126 13.29 11.83 0.44
C LEU A 126 13.37 10.48 1.18
N PHE A 127 12.42 9.57 0.92
CA PHE A 127 12.44 8.23 1.49
C PHE A 127 13.00 7.17 0.54
N LEU A 128 12.74 7.28 -0.77
CA LEU A 128 13.15 6.27 -1.76
C LEU A 128 14.66 6.01 -1.77
N ILE A 129 15.50 7.04 -1.62
CA ILE A 129 16.96 6.88 -1.60
C ILE A 129 17.40 5.88 -0.53
N ASN A 130 16.82 5.99 0.67
CA ASN A 130 17.13 5.08 1.78
C ASN A 130 16.51 3.69 1.56
N ARG A 131 15.33 3.59 0.92
CA ARG A 131 14.73 2.30 0.58
C ARG A 131 15.57 1.52 -0.43
N GLU A 132 15.98 2.17 -1.51
CA GLU A 132 16.87 1.59 -2.53
C GLU A 132 18.20 1.14 -1.91
N ARG A 133 18.79 1.97 -1.04
CA ARG A 133 20.01 1.61 -0.31
C ARG A 133 19.84 0.37 0.56
N ASN A 134 18.73 0.24 1.27
CA ASN A 134 18.48 -0.92 2.12
C ASN A 134 18.33 -2.21 1.32
N VAL A 135 17.72 -2.15 0.14
CA VAL A 135 17.65 -3.30 -0.78
C VAL A 135 19.05 -3.70 -1.23
N GLN A 136 19.88 -2.73 -1.61
CA GLN A 136 21.26 -2.99 -2.01
C GLN A 136 22.09 -3.64 -0.89
N LEU A 137 21.99 -3.12 0.34
CA LEU A 137 22.68 -3.68 1.50
C LEU A 137 22.22 -5.13 1.80
N ALA A 138 20.93 -5.41 1.69
CA ALA A 138 20.41 -6.75 1.93
C ALA A 138 20.85 -7.76 0.84
N LEU A 139 20.96 -7.31 -0.41
CA LEU A 139 21.54 -8.11 -1.51
C LEU A 139 23.01 -8.41 -1.28
N GLU A 140 23.81 -7.41 -0.88
CA GLU A 140 25.23 -7.57 -0.58
C GLU A 140 25.49 -8.50 0.62
N ALA A 141 24.58 -8.50 1.59
CA ALA A 141 24.64 -9.35 2.78
C ALA A 141 24.10 -10.77 2.56
N ASP A 142 23.55 -11.09 1.37
CA ASP A 142 22.85 -12.34 1.07
C ASP A 142 21.77 -12.71 2.14
N ASN A 143 21.09 -11.69 2.67
CA ASN A 143 20.06 -11.88 3.71
C ASN A 143 18.65 -11.80 3.10
N HIS A 144 18.06 -12.95 2.80
CA HIS A 144 16.73 -13.02 2.19
C HIS A 144 15.60 -12.44 3.04
N VAL A 145 15.71 -12.48 4.38
CA VAL A 145 14.67 -11.91 5.27
C VAL A 145 14.71 -10.39 5.19
N ASP A 146 15.90 -9.80 5.34
CA ASP A 146 16.09 -8.36 5.24
C ASP A 146 15.77 -7.85 3.84
N LEU A 147 16.10 -8.64 2.81
CA LEU A 147 15.79 -8.30 1.42
C LEU A 147 14.29 -8.24 1.17
N ARG A 148 13.53 -9.23 1.64
CA ARG A 148 12.06 -9.22 1.52
C ARG A 148 11.47 -7.99 2.19
N ASP A 149 11.92 -7.66 3.40
CA ASP A 149 11.39 -6.53 4.15
C ASP A 149 11.80 -5.18 3.51
N ALA A 150 13.03 -5.08 3.00
CA ALA A 150 13.50 -3.90 2.27
C ALA A 150 12.73 -3.68 0.96
N LEU A 151 12.54 -4.72 0.16
CA LEU A 151 11.75 -4.71 -1.07
C LEU A 151 10.29 -4.30 -0.80
N TYR A 152 9.69 -4.86 0.26
CA TYR A 152 8.33 -4.51 0.67
C TYR A 152 8.19 -3.02 1.01
N LEU A 153 9.15 -2.46 1.75
CA LEU A 153 9.18 -1.04 2.10
C LEU A 153 9.45 -0.13 0.89
N GLU A 154 10.29 -0.57 -0.05
CA GLU A 154 10.54 0.14 -1.32
C GLU A 154 9.26 0.19 -2.17
N LEU A 155 8.57 -0.94 -2.35
CA LEU A 155 7.32 -1.00 -3.11
C LEU A 155 6.24 -0.07 -2.55
N MET A 156 6.05 -0.05 -1.23
CA MET A 156 5.09 0.86 -0.58
C MET A 156 5.41 2.33 -0.86
N GLU A 157 6.69 2.70 -0.79
CA GLU A 157 7.10 4.09 -1.03
C GLU A 157 7.00 4.48 -2.50
N LEU A 158 7.34 3.58 -3.43
CA LEU A 158 7.19 3.79 -4.87
C LEU A 158 5.72 4.06 -5.23
N VAL A 159 4.80 3.26 -4.68
CA VAL A 159 3.35 3.44 -4.86
C VAL A 159 2.87 4.77 -4.28
N ALA A 160 3.38 5.19 -3.12
CA ALA A 160 3.06 6.50 -2.55
C ALA A 160 3.57 7.64 -3.45
N VAL A 161 4.82 7.59 -3.92
CA VAL A 161 5.38 8.59 -4.84
C VAL A 161 4.61 8.64 -6.16
N TYR A 162 4.15 7.50 -6.68
CA TYR A 162 3.29 7.45 -7.84
C TYR A 162 1.99 8.26 -7.65
N SER A 163 1.36 8.14 -6.47
CA SER A 163 0.14 8.87 -6.15
C SER A 163 0.33 10.40 -6.10
N PHE A 164 1.55 10.85 -5.87
CA PHE A 164 1.93 12.27 -5.87
C PHE A 164 2.41 12.79 -7.22
N GLY A 165 2.39 11.96 -8.27
CA GLY A 165 2.78 12.36 -9.63
C GLY A 165 4.24 12.07 -10.00
N GLY A 166 5.04 11.58 -9.05
CA GLY A 166 6.45 11.27 -9.28
C GLY A 166 7.32 12.52 -9.49
N SER A 167 8.52 12.30 -10.04
CA SER A 167 9.49 13.34 -10.39
C SER A 167 10.25 12.97 -11.66
N GLU A 168 11.18 13.81 -12.11
CA GLU A 168 12.08 13.46 -13.21
C GLU A 168 12.93 12.22 -12.86
N LYS A 169 13.48 12.19 -11.63
CA LYS A 169 14.27 11.07 -11.12
C LYS A 169 13.43 9.80 -10.97
N TYR A 170 12.21 9.94 -10.43
CA TYR A 170 11.24 8.85 -10.21
C TYR A 170 10.02 9.04 -11.08
N SER A 171 10.20 8.92 -12.39
CA SER A 171 9.09 9.05 -13.33
C SER A 171 8.06 7.93 -13.13
N LEU A 172 6.80 8.21 -13.43
CA LEU A 172 5.70 7.23 -13.29
C LEU A 172 5.99 5.91 -14.03
N ASN A 173 6.62 5.97 -15.21
CA ASN A 173 7.01 4.77 -15.96
C ASN A 173 8.13 3.98 -15.26
N ARG A 174 9.14 4.67 -14.71
CA ARG A 174 10.21 4.03 -13.93
C ARG A 174 9.61 3.34 -12.69
N ILE A 175 8.72 4.02 -11.99
CA ILE A 175 8.04 3.49 -10.81
C ILE A 175 7.26 2.23 -11.16
N LYS A 176 6.44 2.25 -12.23
CA LYS A 176 5.67 1.06 -12.67
C LYS A 176 6.57 -0.15 -12.90
N LYS A 177 7.62 0.02 -13.70
CA LYS A 177 8.59 -1.05 -14.00
C LYS A 177 9.22 -1.63 -12.73
N ARG A 178 9.61 -0.77 -11.79
CA ARG A 178 10.23 -1.19 -10.53
C ARG A 178 9.25 -1.89 -9.60
N VAL A 179 8.00 -1.40 -9.49
CA VAL A 179 6.95 -2.07 -8.72
C VAL A 179 6.68 -3.48 -9.27
N ASP A 180 6.59 -3.64 -10.59
CA ASP A 180 6.40 -4.96 -11.24
C ASP A 180 7.58 -5.91 -11.01
N GLU A 181 8.80 -5.38 -11.00
CA GLU A 181 10.01 -6.14 -10.67
C GLU A 181 9.99 -6.62 -9.21
N ILE A 182 9.82 -5.70 -8.26
CA ILE A 182 9.77 -6.02 -6.83
C ILE A 182 8.65 -7.02 -6.54
N LYS A 183 7.48 -6.81 -7.13
CA LYS A 183 6.32 -7.69 -6.97
C LYS A 183 6.65 -9.14 -7.34
N ARG A 184 7.31 -9.35 -8.49
CA ARG A 184 7.73 -10.70 -8.92
C ARG A 184 8.75 -11.31 -7.97
N GLN A 185 9.71 -10.53 -7.46
CA GLN A 185 10.68 -11.03 -6.48
C GLN A 185 9.98 -11.45 -5.17
N LEU A 186 9.10 -10.61 -4.64
CA LEU A 186 8.36 -10.88 -3.40
C LEU A 186 7.40 -12.09 -3.50
N GLN A 187 6.92 -12.43 -4.70
CA GLN A 187 6.11 -13.64 -4.92
C GLN A 187 6.92 -14.92 -4.78
N THR A 188 8.24 -14.86 -5.01
CA THR A 188 9.15 -16.02 -4.95
C THR A 188 9.84 -16.20 -3.60
N MET A 189 9.61 -15.30 -2.64
CA MET A 189 10.22 -15.25 -1.30
C MET A 189 9.27 -15.58 -0.14
#